data_AF-A0A925DAH3-F1
#
_entry.id   AF-A0A925DAH3-F1
#
_cell.length_a   1.000
_cell.length_b   1.000
_cell.length_c   1.000
_cell.angle_alpha   90.00
_cell.angle_beta   90.00
_cell.angle_gamma   90.00
#
_symmetry.space_group_name_H-M   'P 1'
#
loop_
_entity.id
_entity.type
_entity.pdbx_description
1 polymer ?
#
loop_
_entity_poly.entity_id
_entity_poly.type
_entity_poly.pdbx_seq_one_letter_code
_entity_poly.pdbx_strand_id
1 'polypeptide(L)'
;MIAVQRCLGMVLSVAALLALVEGSARGDIVKYRLPRSGRELILQGSVQTNPGGTRTFNHPKLGTLHFNLDDSTIIKVPTLQDQYSRQLGKAGSDANKRYEAAQWALRHGLLSSFYQAVDKTLEADPNHARANMVKKLKERMDQPIADSSQQEKEIKNLVGRRDMKVKMSKHFLLMHDTSDKPFVNRKIPRADERLLLLEQVYESFLLRFFASGVELEIPKERLKVLLFSEHQDYLFFATKL
;
A
#
# COMPACT_ATOMS: atom_id res chain seq x y z
N MET A 1 -28.23 -9.12 51.62
CA MET A 1 -26.89 -9.24 51.03
C MET A 1 -26.99 -10.11 49.78
N ILE A 2 -27.11 -9.51 48.59
CA ILE A 2 -27.06 -10.21 47.31
C ILE A 2 -26.12 -9.39 46.42
N ALA A 3 -24.97 -9.97 46.10
CA ALA A 3 -23.94 -9.35 45.27
C ALA A 3 -24.28 -9.54 43.79
N VAL A 4 -24.46 -8.43 43.08
CA VAL A 4 -24.65 -8.41 41.62
C VAL A 4 -23.27 -8.32 40.98
N GLN A 5 -22.78 -9.43 40.45
CA GLN A 5 -21.51 -9.52 39.74
C GLN A 5 -21.73 -9.17 38.27
N ARG A 6 -21.46 -7.91 37.90
CA ARG A 6 -21.47 -7.44 36.51
C ARG A 6 -20.17 -7.88 35.83
N CYS A 7 -20.29 -8.79 34.85
CA CYS A 7 -19.21 -9.08 33.90
C CYS A 7 -19.06 -7.91 32.93
N LEU A 8 -18.00 -7.12 33.08
CA LEU A 8 -17.58 -6.12 32.11
C LEU A 8 -16.69 -6.82 31.07
N GLY A 9 -17.25 -7.15 29.91
CA GLY A 9 -16.50 -7.64 28.76
C GLY A 9 -15.70 -6.49 28.14
N MET A 10 -14.40 -6.45 28.41
CA MET A 10 -13.48 -5.47 27.83
C MET A 10 -13.06 -5.96 26.43
N VAL A 11 -13.65 -5.38 25.38
CA VAL A 11 -13.21 -5.57 23.99
C VAL A 11 -11.90 -4.80 23.80
N LEU A 12 -10.77 -5.51 23.85
CA LEU A 12 -9.47 -4.95 23.48
C LEU A 12 -9.38 -4.86 21.95
N SER A 13 -9.70 -3.68 21.41
CA SER A 13 -9.33 -3.34 20.03
C SER A 13 -7.84 -2.99 19.99
N VAL A 14 -7.02 -3.97 19.63
CA VAL A 14 -5.60 -3.74 19.31
C VAL A 14 -5.52 -3.18 17.89
N ALA A 15 -5.60 -1.85 17.77
CA ALA A 15 -5.20 -1.13 16.57
C ALA A 15 -3.66 -1.05 16.54
N ALA A 16 -3.01 -2.14 16.18
CA ALA A 16 -1.59 -2.12 15.86
C ALA A 16 -1.41 -1.47 14.48
N LEU A 17 -1.10 -0.17 14.45
CA LEU A 17 -0.53 0.50 13.30
C LEU A 17 0.78 -0.21 12.93
N LEU A 18 0.69 -1.18 12.01
CA LEU A 18 1.85 -1.71 11.31
C LEU A 18 2.35 -0.62 10.36
N ALA A 19 3.26 0.21 10.87
CA ALA A 19 4.20 0.93 10.02
C ALA A 19 5.04 -0.13 9.28
N LEU A 20 4.58 -0.52 8.10
CA LEU A 20 5.44 -1.11 7.09
C LEU A 20 6.55 -0.10 6.88
N VAL A 21 7.76 -0.45 7.33
CA VAL A 21 8.96 0.28 6.91
C VAL A 21 9.10 -0.07 5.44
N GLU A 22 8.45 0.73 4.58
CA GLU A 22 8.80 0.82 3.18
C GLU A 22 10.26 1.24 3.18
N GLY A 23 11.16 0.28 2.95
CA GLY A 23 12.55 0.59 2.67
C GLY A 23 12.51 1.51 1.46
N SER A 24 12.69 2.81 1.68
CA SER A 24 12.67 3.79 0.61
C SER A 24 13.81 3.43 -0.32
N ALA A 25 13.51 2.72 -1.40
CA ALA A 25 14.47 2.43 -2.45
C ALA A 25 14.78 3.76 -3.13
N ARG A 26 15.73 4.50 -2.56
CA ARG A 26 16.27 5.72 -3.16
C ARG A 26 17.25 5.26 -4.23
N GLY A 27 16.92 5.58 -5.48
CA GLY A 27 17.78 5.33 -6.63
C GLY A 27 18.53 6.60 -7.02
N ASP A 28 19.25 7.22 -6.08
CA ASP A 28 20.15 8.32 -6.45
C ASP A 28 21.18 7.79 -7.43
N ILE A 29 21.53 8.62 -8.41
CA ILE A 29 22.52 8.28 -9.42
C ILE A 29 23.83 8.97 -9.04
N VAL A 30 24.89 8.19 -8.85
CA VAL A 30 26.25 8.69 -8.73
C VAL A 30 26.95 8.52 -10.06
N LYS A 31 27.41 9.63 -10.62
CA LYS A 31 28.37 9.66 -11.71
C LYS A 31 29.75 9.78 -11.11
N TYR A 32 30.56 8.74 -11.20
CA TYR A 32 31.92 8.72 -10.68
C TYR A 32 32.92 8.73 -11.84
N ARG A 33 33.87 9.66 -11.84
CA ARG A 33 34.91 9.75 -12.87
C ARG A 33 36.10 8.91 -12.46
N LEU A 34 36.42 7.89 -13.25
CA LEU A 34 37.55 7.02 -12.99
C LEU A 34 38.87 7.77 -13.18
N PRO A 35 39.75 7.81 -12.16
CA PRO A 35 41.06 8.45 -12.27
C PRO A 35 41.84 7.90 -13.46
N ARG A 36 42.58 8.77 -14.16
CA ARG A 36 43.50 8.44 -15.27
C ARG A 36 42.86 7.91 -16.57
N SER A 37 41.64 7.41 -16.55
CA SER A 37 40.96 6.88 -17.75
C SER A 37 39.99 7.89 -18.38
N GLY A 38 39.54 8.90 -17.62
CA GLY A 38 38.53 9.86 -18.05
C GLY A 38 37.12 9.27 -18.23
N ARG A 39 36.93 7.96 -18.02
CA ARG A 39 35.65 7.26 -18.14
C ARG A 39 34.74 7.57 -16.95
N GLU A 40 33.44 7.62 -17.19
CA GLU A 40 32.41 7.84 -16.16
C GLU A 40 31.70 6.51 -15.84
N LEU A 41 31.58 6.20 -14.56
CA LEU A 41 30.81 5.08 -14.03
C LEU A 41 29.50 5.62 -13.46
N ILE A 42 28.38 5.03 -13.88
CA ILE A 42 27.05 5.40 -13.40
C ILE A 42 26.60 4.32 -12.41
N LEU A 43 26.37 4.72 -11.16
CA LEU A 43 25.94 3.84 -10.08
C LEU A 43 24.59 4.27 -9.55
N GLN A 44 23.71 3.32 -9.24
CA GLN A 44 22.39 3.57 -8.66
C GLN A 44 22.35 3.07 -7.22
N GLY A 45 21.96 3.93 -6.28
CA GLY A 45 21.89 3.57 -4.86
C GLY A 45 21.54 4.75 -3.97
N SER A 46 21.82 4.64 -2.67
CA SER A 46 21.55 5.74 -1.72
C SER A 46 22.83 6.50 -1.45
N VAL A 47 22.79 7.84 -1.52
CA VAL A 47 23.97 8.69 -1.26
C VAL A 47 23.74 9.62 -0.09
N GLN A 48 24.70 9.66 0.83
CA GLN A 48 24.80 10.64 1.90
C GLN A 48 26.10 11.44 1.74
N THR A 49 26.00 12.76 1.76
CA THR A 49 27.17 13.65 1.82
C THR A 49 27.55 13.83 3.28
N ASN A 50 28.78 13.48 3.65
CA ASN A 50 29.27 13.62 5.02
C ASN A 50 29.88 15.01 5.25
N PRO A 51 29.84 15.52 6.48
CA PRO A 51 30.71 16.63 6.88
C PRO A 51 32.17 16.23 6.65
N GLY A 52 32.96 17.05 5.95
CA GLY A 52 34.36 16.74 5.61
C GLY A 52 34.62 16.33 4.17
N GLY A 53 33.64 16.45 3.28
CA GLY A 53 33.88 16.42 1.83
C GLY A 53 33.93 15.03 1.17
N THR A 54 33.47 14.01 1.89
CA THR A 54 33.28 12.65 1.35
C THR A 54 31.80 12.35 1.13
N ARG A 55 31.53 11.45 0.19
CA ARG A 55 30.20 10.92 -0.10
C ARG A 55 30.18 9.42 0.19
N THR A 56 29.25 9.00 1.03
CA THR A 56 28.96 7.59 1.29
C THR A 56 27.86 7.13 0.35
N PHE A 57 28.17 6.16 -0.50
CA PHE A 57 27.23 5.52 -1.40
C PHE A 57 26.94 4.10 -0.93
N ASN A 58 25.67 3.78 -0.75
CA ASN A 58 25.22 2.45 -0.34
C ASN A 58 24.56 1.76 -1.53
N HIS A 59 25.15 0.64 -1.96
CA HIS A 59 24.66 -0.20 -3.04
C HIS A 59 24.16 -1.55 -2.51
N PRO A 60 22.98 -2.04 -2.92
CA PRO A 60 22.43 -3.30 -2.43
C PRO A 60 23.34 -4.52 -2.64
N LYS A 61 24.16 -4.52 -3.71
CA LYS A 61 25.07 -5.64 -4.05
C LYS A 61 26.54 -5.37 -3.78
N LEU A 62 26.96 -4.10 -3.77
CA LEU A 62 28.39 -3.73 -3.71
C LEU A 62 28.78 -3.24 -2.31
N GLY A 63 27.82 -3.11 -1.40
CA GLY A 63 28.04 -2.57 -0.07
C GLY A 63 28.23 -1.05 -0.10
N THR A 64 29.01 -0.55 0.84
CA THR A 64 29.26 0.88 1.03
C THR A 64 30.54 1.29 0.31
N LEU A 65 30.45 2.29 -0.56
CA LEU A 65 31.56 2.90 -1.27
C LEU A 65 31.73 4.36 -0.82
N HIS A 66 32.97 4.83 -0.79
CA HIS A 66 33.29 6.22 -0.46
C HIS A 66 33.87 6.93 -1.68
N PHE A 67 33.33 8.10 -1.97
CA PHE A 67 33.77 8.95 -3.07
C PHE A 67 34.20 10.31 -2.55
N ASN A 68 35.22 10.90 -3.17
CA ASN A 68 35.52 12.31 -3.01
C ASN A 68 34.44 13.16 -3.68
N LEU A 69 34.23 14.38 -3.18
CA LEU A 69 33.31 15.34 -3.80
C LEU A 69 33.68 15.65 -5.26
N ASP A 70 34.97 15.85 -5.53
CA ASP A 70 35.45 16.33 -6.84
C ASP A 70 35.38 15.25 -7.93
N ASP A 71 35.48 13.98 -7.54
CA ASP A 71 35.46 12.84 -8.46
C ASP A 71 34.05 12.32 -8.74
N SER A 72 33.02 12.91 -8.11
CA SER A 72 31.65 12.42 -8.24
C SER A 72 30.62 13.53 -8.44
N THR A 73 29.54 13.23 -9.15
CA THR A 73 28.33 14.06 -9.22
C THR A 73 27.12 13.24 -8.81
N ILE A 74 26.27 13.79 -7.94
CA ILE A 74 25.03 13.13 -7.51
C ILE A 74 23.86 13.75 -8.27
N ILE A 75 23.06 12.91 -8.89
CA ILE A 75 21.74 13.26 -9.38
C ILE A 75 20.74 12.67 -8.41
N LYS A 76 20.13 13.52 -7.58
CA LYS A 76 19.07 13.12 -6.65
C LYS A 76 17.80 12.82 -7.42
N VAL A 77 17.31 11.59 -7.31
CA VAL A 77 16.04 11.20 -7.90
C VAL A 77 14.94 11.47 -6.88
N PRO A 78 13.99 12.36 -7.16
CA PRO A 78 12.95 12.72 -6.20
C PRO A 78 12.05 11.52 -5.93
N THR A 79 11.74 11.29 -4.66
CA THR A 79 10.79 10.23 -4.28
C THR A 79 9.40 10.56 -4.82
N LEU A 80 8.51 9.56 -4.89
CA LEU A 80 7.11 9.80 -5.26
C LEU A 80 6.45 10.82 -4.32
N GLN A 81 6.81 10.81 -3.03
CA GLN A 81 6.31 11.77 -2.06
C GLN A 81 6.83 13.20 -2.32
N ASP A 82 8.10 13.35 -2.73
CA ASP A 82 8.66 14.66 -3.12
C ASP A 82 7.97 15.19 -4.38
N GLN A 83 7.75 14.30 -5.36
CA GLN A 83 7.06 14.63 -6.59
C GLN A 83 5.61 15.05 -6.30
N TYR A 84 4.89 14.30 -5.46
CA TYR A 84 3.55 14.66 -4.98
C TYR A 84 3.53 16.03 -4.30
N SER A 85 4.46 16.27 -3.37
CA SER A 85 4.53 17.53 -2.63
C SER A 85 4.73 18.73 -3.57
N ARG A 86 5.52 18.56 -4.64
CA ARG A 86 5.67 19.56 -5.70
C ARG A 86 4.39 19.76 -6.51
N GLN A 87 3.68 18.69 -6.87
CA GLN A 87 2.40 18.80 -7.59
C GLN A 87 1.35 19.54 -6.74
N LEU A 88 1.22 19.17 -5.47
CA LEU A 88 0.31 19.83 -4.55
C LEU A 88 0.71 21.30 -4.30
N GLY A 89 2.00 21.59 -4.16
CA GLY A 89 2.49 22.96 -4.00
C GLY A 89 2.17 23.85 -5.21
N LYS A 90 2.31 23.33 -6.44
CA LYS A 90 1.93 24.04 -7.67
C LYS A 90 0.43 24.33 -7.76
N ALA A 91 -0.41 23.50 -7.15
CA ALA A 91 -1.85 23.71 -7.13
C ALA A 91 -2.25 24.95 -6.30
N GLY A 92 -1.45 25.33 -5.29
CA GLY A 92 -1.75 26.50 -4.45
C GLY A 92 -3.08 26.35 -3.72
N SER A 93 -3.96 27.34 -3.83
CA SER A 93 -5.33 27.36 -3.27
C SER A 93 -6.43 26.92 -4.25
N ASP A 94 -6.08 26.57 -5.48
CA ASP A 94 -7.04 26.16 -6.51
C ASP A 94 -7.56 24.74 -6.24
N ALA A 95 -8.86 24.63 -5.99
CA ALA A 95 -9.50 23.35 -5.67
C ALA A 95 -9.35 22.32 -6.79
N ASN A 96 -9.53 22.71 -8.06
CA ASN A 96 -9.43 21.79 -9.19
C ASN A 96 -8.00 21.26 -9.35
N LYS A 97 -7.00 22.13 -9.23
CA LYS A 97 -5.60 21.71 -9.31
C LYS A 97 -5.19 20.84 -8.12
N ARG A 98 -5.73 21.09 -6.92
CA ARG A 98 -5.52 20.20 -5.76
C ARG A 98 -6.12 18.83 -6.03
N TYR A 99 -7.28 18.78 -6.66
CA TYR A 99 -7.91 17.53 -7.05
C TYR A 99 -7.10 16.78 -8.12
N GLU A 100 -6.52 17.48 -9.10
CA GLU A 100 -5.59 16.88 -10.07
C GLU A 100 -4.35 16.29 -9.37
N ALA A 101 -3.81 16.97 -8.35
CA ALA A 101 -2.73 16.44 -7.52
C ALA A 101 -3.17 15.20 -6.73
N ALA A 102 -4.42 15.15 -6.26
CA ALA A 102 -5.00 13.94 -5.66
C ALA A 102 -5.01 12.80 -6.68
N GLN A 103 -5.57 13.01 -7.87
CA GLN A 103 -5.60 12.01 -8.94
C GLN A 103 -4.17 11.55 -9.32
N TRP A 104 -3.20 12.46 -9.31
CA TRP A 104 -1.79 12.11 -9.49
C TRP A 104 -1.30 11.15 -8.39
N ALA A 105 -1.57 11.45 -7.11
CA ALA A 105 -1.19 10.60 -5.99
C ALA A 105 -1.80 9.19 -6.11
N LEU A 106 -3.08 9.11 -6.46
CA LEU A 106 -3.78 7.84 -6.67
C LEU A 106 -3.15 7.00 -7.78
N ARG A 107 -2.78 7.61 -8.91
CA ARG A 107 -2.11 6.91 -10.02
C ARG A 107 -0.75 6.30 -9.62
N HIS A 108 -0.12 6.84 -8.58
CA HIS A 108 1.18 6.38 -8.08
C HIS A 108 1.07 5.56 -6.79
N GLY A 109 -0.13 5.12 -6.41
CA GLY A 109 -0.36 4.27 -5.23
C GLY A 109 -0.22 4.99 -3.88
N LEU A 110 -0.18 6.33 -3.87
CA LEU A 110 -0.05 7.13 -2.65
C LEU A 110 -1.42 7.41 -2.02
N LEU A 111 -2.08 6.37 -1.47
CA LEU A 111 -3.46 6.48 -0.96
C LEU A 111 -3.64 7.50 0.18
N SER A 112 -2.72 7.51 1.16
CA SER A 112 -2.75 8.50 2.25
C SER A 112 -2.68 9.94 1.71
N SER A 113 -1.74 10.18 0.80
CA SER A 113 -1.57 11.48 0.14
C SER A 113 -2.79 11.84 -0.73
N PHE A 114 -3.40 10.87 -1.42
CA PHE A 114 -4.64 11.09 -2.16
C PHE A 114 -5.76 11.62 -1.26
N TYR A 115 -6.02 10.98 -0.12
CA TYR A 115 -7.06 11.44 0.81
C TYR A 115 -6.76 12.84 1.36
N GLN A 116 -5.51 13.12 1.73
CA GLN A 116 -5.11 14.45 2.17
C GLN A 116 -5.33 15.53 1.10
N ALA A 117 -5.07 15.24 -0.17
CA ALA A 117 -5.35 16.18 -1.26
C ALA A 117 -6.85 16.35 -1.52
N VAL A 118 -7.66 15.30 -1.35
CA VAL A 118 -9.13 15.38 -1.42
C VAL A 118 -9.66 16.28 -0.30
N ASP A 119 -9.16 16.13 0.92
CA ASP A 119 -9.52 16.99 2.06
C ASP A 119 -9.20 18.46 1.76
N LYS A 120 -7.97 18.73 1.31
CA LYS A 120 -7.55 20.09 0.89
C LYS A 120 -8.35 20.63 -0.29
N THR A 121 -8.87 19.77 -1.15
CA THR A 121 -9.77 20.19 -2.25
C THR A 121 -11.08 20.68 -1.66
N LEU A 122 -11.67 19.92 -0.72
CA LEU A 122 -12.93 20.27 -0.07
C LEU A 122 -12.81 21.47 0.87
N GLU A 123 -11.65 21.68 1.48
CA GLU A 123 -11.36 22.91 2.23
C GLU A 123 -11.40 24.17 1.34
N ALA A 124 -10.98 24.04 0.07
CA ALA A 124 -11.00 25.15 -0.89
C ALA A 124 -12.36 25.30 -1.60
N ASP A 125 -13.02 24.18 -1.89
CA ASP A 125 -14.37 24.13 -2.46
C ASP A 125 -15.18 22.98 -1.83
N PRO A 126 -16.01 23.28 -0.82
CA PRO A 126 -16.85 22.28 -0.16
C PRO A 126 -17.84 21.57 -1.09
N ASN A 127 -18.20 22.18 -2.21
CA ASN A 127 -19.17 21.64 -3.16
C ASN A 127 -18.52 20.91 -4.33
N HIS A 128 -17.19 20.69 -4.30
CA HIS A 128 -16.47 20.03 -5.38
C HIS A 128 -17.00 18.60 -5.62
N ALA A 129 -17.77 18.42 -6.70
CA ALA A 129 -18.61 17.24 -6.93
C ALA A 129 -17.83 15.91 -6.83
N ARG A 130 -16.65 15.84 -7.48
CA ARG A 130 -15.85 14.60 -7.50
C ARG A 130 -15.15 14.31 -6.17
N ALA A 131 -14.81 15.34 -5.40
CA ALA A 131 -14.19 15.15 -4.10
C ALA A 131 -15.22 14.64 -3.08
N ASN A 132 -16.45 15.17 -3.15
CA ASN A 132 -17.59 14.67 -2.39
C ASN A 132 -17.95 13.23 -2.75
N MET A 133 -17.90 12.85 -4.04
CA MET A 133 -18.09 11.44 -4.44
C MET A 133 -17.06 10.50 -3.79
N VAL A 134 -15.79 10.90 -3.74
CA VAL A 134 -14.74 10.11 -3.08
C VAL A 134 -15.00 9.98 -1.57
N LYS A 135 -15.43 11.04 -0.90
CA LYS A 135 -15.78 10.98 0.54
C LYS A 135 -16.93 10.02 0.81
N LYS A 136 -18.02 10.13 0.03
CA LYS A 136 -19.17 9.21 0.13
C LYS A 136 -18.78 7.77 -0.16
N LEU A 137 -17.90 7.54 -1.14
CA LEU A 137 -17.37 6.20 -1.41
C LEU A 137 -16.61 5.67 -0.20
N LYS A 138 -15.74 6.48 0.42
CA LYS A 138 -14.98 6.06 1.60
C LYS A 138 -15.90 5.67 2.75
N GLU A 139 -16.92 6.46 3.03
CA GLU A 139 -17.93 6.14 4.04
C GLU A 139 -18.64 4.82 3.73
N ARG A 140 -19.04 4.58 2.47
CA ARG A 140 -19.68 3.33 2.04
C ARG A 140 -18.76 2.13 2.17
N MET A 141 -17.49 2.25 1.77
CA MET A 141 -16.47 1.21 1.98
C MET A 141 -16.17 1.00 3.47
N ASP A 142 -16.48 1.99 4.32
CA ASP A 142 -16.28 1.93 5.75
C ASP A 142 -17.45 1.31 6.53
N GLN A 143 -18.57 1.06 5.87
CA GLN A 143 -19.70 0.35 6.46
C GLN A 143 -19.36 -1.12 6.76
N PRO A 144 -19.79 -1.65 7.91
CA PRO A 144 -19.69 -3.07 8.21
C PRO A 144 -20.46 -3.93 7.19
N ILE A 145 -19.80 -4.94 6.64
CA ILE A 145 -20.44 -5.96 5.82
C ILE A 145 -21.05 -7.04 6.72
N ALA A 146 -22.22 -7.55 6.33
CA ALA A 146 -22.98 -8.59 7.04
C ALA A 146 -22.16 -9.86 7.33
N ASP A 147 -22.72 -10.74 8.16
CA ASP A 147 -22.09 -12.01 8.52
C ASP A 147 -21.74 -12.86 7.28
N SER A 148 -20.52 -13.41 7.27
CA SER A 148 -20.00 -14.19 6.15
C SER A 148 -20.03 -15.70 6.40
N SER A 149 -20.72 -16.19 7.45
CA SER A 149 -20.82 -17.63 7.74
C SER A 149 -21.32 -18.46 6.56
N GLN A 150 -22.28 -17.94 5.79
CA GLN A 150 -22.79 -18.61 4.59
C GLN A 150 -21.73 -18.66 3.48
N GLN A 151 -21.05 -17.54 3.23
CA GLN A 151 -19.98 -17.45 2.24
C GLN A 151 -18.79 -18.37 2.57
N GLU A 152 -18.49 -18.52 3.86
CA GLU A 152 -17.46 -19.43 4.35
C GLU A 152 -17.82 -20.90 4.07
N LYS A 153 -19.09 -21.28 4.30
CA LYS A 153 -19.56 -22.63 3.95
C LYS A 153 -19.49 -22.89 2.45
N GLU A 154 -19.91 -21.92 1.63
CA GLU A 154 -19.85 -22.02 0.17
C GLU A 154 -18.43 -22.24 -0.33
N ILE A 155 -17.46 -21.43 0.11
CA ILE A 155 -16.08 -21.55 -0.36
C ILE A 155 -15.43 -22.85 0.12
N LYS A 156 -15.72 -23.29 1.36
CA LYS A 156 -15.23 -24.58 1.87
C LYS A 156 -15.77 -25.76 1.06
N ASN A 157 -17.06 -25.71 0.71
CA ASN A 157 -17.68 -26.73 -0.12
C ASN A 157 -17.12 -26.74 -1.55
N LEU A 158 -16.88 -25.56 -2.13
CA LEU A 158 -16.30 -25.43 -3.47
C LEU A 158 -14.89 -26.01 -3.56
N VAL A 159 -14.04 -25.73 -2.56
CA VAL A 159 -12.65 -26.18 -2.59
C VAL A 159 -12.49 -27.64 -2.15
N GLY A 160 -13.33 -28.13 -1.23
CA GLY A 160 -13.32 -29.51 -0.77
C GLY A 160 -12.07 -29.90 0.05
N ARG A 161 -11.21 -28.94 0.41
CA ARG A 161 -10.00 -29.13 1.22
C ARG A 161 -10.24 -28.73 2.67
N ARG A 162 -9.95 -29.65 3.60
CA ARG A 162 -10.13 -29.43 5.05
C ARG A 162 -8.91 -28.78 5.73
N ASP A 163 -7.76 -28.82 5.07
CA ASP A 163 -6.49 -28.29 5.57
C ASP A 163 -6.35 -26.77 5.37
N MET A 164 -7.20 -26.18 4.53
CA MET A 164 -7.23 -24.74 4.30
C MET A 164 -7.93 -24.00 5.44
N LYS A 165 -7.32 -22.88 5.84
CA LYS A 165 -7.78 -21.95 6.86
C LYS A 165 -8.52 -20.80 6.22
N VAL A 166 -9.35 -20.12 7.00
CA VAL A 166 -10.07 -18.92 6.56
C VAL A 166 -9.56 -17.72 7.35
N LYS A 167 -9.26 -16.64 6.64
CA LYS A 167 -9.01 -15.31 7.19
C LYS A 167 -9.95 -14.31 6.53
N MET A 168 -10.33 -13.30 7.28
CA MET A 168 -11.22 -12.26 6.80
C MET A 168 -10.57 -10.89 6.98
N SER A 169 -10.82 -10.05 6.00
CA SER A 169 -10.64 -8.60 6.13
C SER A 169 -12.00 -7.94 5.97
N LYS A 170 -12.00 -6.63 5.72
CA LYS A 170 -13.23 -5.87 5.63
C LYS A 170 -14.05 -6.25 4.41
N HIS A 171 -13.40 -6.34 3.25
CA HIS A 171 -14.02 -6.62 1.96
C HIS A 171 -13.71 -8.01 1.41
N PHE A 172 -12.82 -8.78 2.04
CA PHE A 172 -12.40 -10.09 1.54
C PHE A 172 -12.59 -11.22 2.55
N LEU A 173 -12.91 -12.39 2.00
CA LEU A 173 -12.83 -13.69 2.66
C LEU A 173 -11.76 -14.50 1.94
N LEU A 174 -10.63 -14.73 2.61
CA LEU A 174 -9.49 -15.45 2.08
C LEU A 174 -9.44 -16.86 2.66
N MET A 175 -9.52 -17.88 1.81
CA MET A 175 -9.23 -19.26 2.18
C MET A 175 -7.83 -19.63 1.69
N HIS A 176 -6.98 -20.16 2.59
CA HIS A 176 -5.57 -20.40 2.31
C HIS A 176 -4.97 -21.59 3.08
N ASP A 177 -3.93 -22.21 2.53
CA ASP A 177 -3.10 -23.27 3.15
C ASP A 177 -1.69 -22.77 3.54
N THR A 178 -1.40 -21.47 3.38
CA THR A 178 -0.08 -20.91 3.70
C THR A 178 0.25 -20.99 5.20
N SER A 179 1.54 -21.08 5.53
CA SER A 179 2.06 -21.03 6.89
C SER A 179 1.62 -19.78 7.66
N ASP A 180 1.36 -19.94 8.96
CA ASP A 180 1.08 -18.83 9.90
C ASP A 180 2.38 -18.16 10.39
N LYS A 181 3.55 -18.66 9.98
CA LYS A 181 4.84 -18.03 10.30
C LYS A 181 5.20 -17.00 9.24
N PRO A 182 5.77 -15.85 9.63
CA PRO A 182 6.35 -14.92 8.67
C PRO A 182 7.48 -15.58 7.85
N PHE A 183 7.62 -15.15 6.58
CA PHE A 183 8.76 -15.53 5.75
C PHE A 183 10.06 -14.84 6.23
N VAL A 184 11.22 -15.36 5.80
CA VAL A 184 12.52 -14.72 6.04
C VAL A 184 12.47 -13.26 5.59
N ASN A 185 12.86 -12.33 6.47
CA ASN A 185 12.81 -10.87 6.29
C ASN A 185 11.40 -10.25 6.22
N ARG A 186 10.34 -10.96 6.61
CA ARG A 186 8.97 -10.41 6.70
C ARG A 186 8.50 -10.40 8.16
N LYS A 187 7.68 -9.42 8.49
CA LYS A 187 7.12 -9.24 9.85
C LYS A 187 5.77 -9.94 10.05
N ILE A 188 5.07 -10.23 8.97
CA ILE A 188 3.71 -10.79 8.99
C ILE A 188 3.61 -12.07 8.13
N PRO A 189 2.65 -12.96 8.42
CA PRO A 189 2.39 -14.14 7.60
C PRO A 189 1.93 -13.79 6.19
N ARG A 190 2.17 -14.71 5.24
CA ARG A 190 1.87 -14.51 3.81
C ARG A 190 0.38 -14.21 3.55
N ALA A 191 -0.53 -14.87 4.26
CA ALA A 191 -1.96 -14.64 4.12
C ALA A 191 -2.38 -13.23 4.58
N ASP A 192 -1.81 -12.73 5.67
CA ASP A 192 -2.12 -11.38 6.17
C ASP A 192 -1.58 -10.30 5.24
N GLU A 193 -0.34 -10.46 4.76
CA GLU A 193 0.24 -9.57 3.75
C GLU A 193 -0.65 -9.52 2.50
N ARG A 194 -1.15 -10.69 2.05
CA ARG A 194 -1.98 -10.75 0.86
C ARG A 194 -3.35 -10.10 1.07
N LEU A 195 -3.96 -10.27 2.23
CA LEU A 195 -5.20 -9.55 2.58
C LEU A 195 -5.01 -8.04 2.56
N LEU A 196 -3.92 -7.53 3.16
CA LEU A 196 -3.61 -6.10 3.14
C LEU A 196 -3.46 -5.56 1.71
N LEU A 197 -2.73 -6.29 0.86
CA LEU A 197 -2.57 -5.92 -0.55
C LEU A 197 -3.90 -5.94 -1.32
N LEU A 198 -4.76 -6.94 -1.06
CA LEU A 198 -6.08 -7.03 -1.69
C LEU A 198 -6.97 -5.84 -1.31
N GLU A 199 -6.99 -5.46 -0.03
CA GLU A 199 -7.69 -4.27 0.45
C GLU A 199 -7.18 -3.00 -0.22
N GLN A 200 -5.86 -2.84 -0.32
CA GLN A 200 -5.25 -1.69 -0.97
C GLN A 200 -5.59 -1.60 -2.47
N VAL A 201 -5.57 -2.73 -3.18
CA VAL A 201 -5.93 -2.81 -4.60
C VAL A 201 -7.42 -2.53 -4.79
N TYR A 202 -8.29 -3.10 -3.96
CA TYR A 202 -9.73 -2.87 -3.98
C TYR A 202 -10.06 -1.38 -3.78
N GLU A 203 -9.49 -0.77 -2.75
CA GLU A 203 -9.68 0.65 -2.46
C GLU A 203 -9.17 1.51 -3.63
N SER A 204 -7.94 1.27 -4.11
CA SER A 204 -7.35 2.01 -5.23
C SER A 204 -8.17 1.88 -6.52
N PHE A 205 -8.69 0.68 -6.79
CA PHE A 205 -9.53 0.41 -7.96
C PHE A 205 -10.81 1.23 -7.91
N LEU A 206 -11.60 1.12 -6.83
CA LEU A 206 -12.86 1.88 -6.70
C LEU A 206 -12.62 3.39 -6.71
N LEU A 207 -11.61 3.85 -5.97
CA LEU A 207 -11.23 5.27 -5.94
C LEU A 207 -10.92 5.80 -7.34
N ARG A 208 -10.31 5.01 -8.22
CA ARG A 208 -9.96 5.48 -9.57
C ARG A 208 -11.18 5.80 -10.42
N PHE A 209 -12.24 4.99 -10.33
CA PHE A 209 -13.49 5.25 -11.05
C PHE A 209 -14.22 6.45 -10.46
N PHE A 210 -14.42 6.46 -9.15
CA PHE A 210 -15.13 7.56 -8.47
C PHE A 210 -14.38 8.88 -8.61
N ALA A 211 -13.04 8.87 -8.57
CA ALA A 211 -12.25 10.07 -8.79
C ALA A 211 -12.31 10.58 -10.24
N SER A 212 -12.70 9.72 -11.18
CA SER A 212 -12.98 10.09 -12.57
C SER A 212 -14.44 10.48 -12.80
N GLY A 213 -15.29 10.44 -11.76
CA GLY A 213 -16.72 10.71 -11.83
C GLY A 213 -17.56 9.53 -12.31
N VAL A 214 -17.02 8.31 -12.28
CA VAL A 214 -17.75 7.08 -12.62
C VAL A 214 -18.09 6.35 -11.34
N GLU A 215 -19.38 6.24 -11.04
CA GLU A 215 -19.84 5.45 -9.90
C GLU A 215 -19.89 3.97 -10.26
N LEU A 216 -19.38 3.13 -9.36
CA LEU A 216 -19.45 1.68 -9.46
C LEU A 216 -20.34 1.13 -8.35
N GLU A 217 -20.97 0.00 -8.63
CA GLU A 217 -21.62 -0.78 -7.58
C GLU A 217 -20.57 -1.37 -6.65
N ILE A 218 -20.76 -1.18 -5.34
CA ILE A 218 -19.90 -1.71 -4.30
C ILE A 218 -20.47 -3.08 -3.90
N PRO A 219 -19.67 -4.16 -3.92
CA PRO A 219 -20.10 -5.46 -3.45
C PRO A 219 -20.68 -5.38 -2.04
N LYS A 220 -21.89 -5.93 -1.87
CA LYS A 220 -22.57 -6.01 -0.56
C LYS A 220 -22.08 -7.18 0.29
N GLU A 221 -21.30 -8.06 -0.32
CA GLU A 221 -20.75 -9.25 0.28
C GLU A 221 -19.22 -9.24 0.17
N ARG A 222 -18.55 -9.98 1.05
CA ARG A 222 -17.09 -10.13 0.96
C ARG A 222 -16.70 -10.87 -0.31
N LEU A 223 -15.66 -10.39 -0.99
CA LEU A 223 -15.08 -11.05 -2.15
C LEU A 223 -14.33 -12.31 -1.71
N LYS A 224 -14.71 -13.45 -2.27
CA LYS A 224 -14.14 -14.77 -2.00
C LYS A 224 -12.81 -14.92 -2.75
N VAL A 225 -11.73 -15.22 -2.03
CA VAL A 225 -10.38 -15.38 -2.60
C VAL A 225 -9.74 -16.66 -2.10
N LEU A 226 -9.04 -17.34 -3.00
CA LEU A 226 -8.26 -18.55 -2.71
C LEU A 226 -6.78 -18.24 -2.85
N LEU A 227 -5.99 -18.67 -1.87
CA LEU A 227 -4.53 -18.57 -1.89
C LEU A 227 -3.91 -19.93 -1.59
N PHE A 228 -3.31 -20.52 -2.62
CA PHE A 228 -2.57 -21.76 -2.51
C PHE A 228 -1.09 -21.49 -2.20
N SER A 229 -0.52 -22.32 -1.35
CA SER A 229 0.88 -22.31 -0.96
C SER A 229 1.75 -22.74 -2.13
N GLU A 230 1.33 -23.82 -2.80
CA GLU A 230 1.96 -24.45 -3.94
C GLU A 230 1.22 -24.16 -5.25
N HIS A 231 2.00 -23.98 -6.32
CA HIS A 231 1.46 -23.70 -7.66
C HIS A 231 0.68 -24.88 -8.24
N GLN A 232 1.11 -26.12 -7.96
CA GLN A 232 0.45 -27.32 -8.47
C GLN A 232 -0.99 -27.45 -7.92
N ASP A 233 -1.20 -27.12 -6.65
CA ASP A 233 -2.51 -27.14 -6.02
C ASP A 233 -3.48 -26.14 -6.67
N TYR A 234 -2.97 -24.95 -7.01
CA TYR A 234 -3.73 -23.98 -7.77
C TYR A 234 -4.13 -24.52 -9.15
N LEU A 235 -3.19 -25.13 -9.89
CA LEU A 235 -3.49 -25.69 -11.22
C LEU A 235 -4.52 -26.82 -11.15
N PHE A 236 -4.40 -27.70 -10.17
CA PHE A 236 -5.36 -28.77 -9.94
C PHE A 236 -6.75 -28.24 -9.62
N PHE A 237 -6.84 -27.17 -8.83
CA PHE A 237 -8.10 -26.52 -8.55
C PHE A 237 -8.68 -25.82 -9.80
N ALA A 238 -7.86 -25.04 -10.50
CA ALA A 238 -8.30 -24.24 -11.66
C ALA A 238 -8.77 -25.09 -12.84
N THR A 239 -8.23 -26.30 -13.01
CA THR A 239 -8.63 -27.25 -14.07
C THR A 239 -9.88 -28.05 -13.73
N LYS A 240 -10.35 -28.03 -12.48
CA LYS A 240 -11.55 -28.73 -12.01
C LYS A 240 -12.80 -27.86 -11.96
N LEU A 241 -12.66 -26.54 -12.11
CA LEU A 241 -13.76 -25.58 -12.25
C LEU A 241 -14.37 -25.66 -13.65
#